data_AF-A0A434RPZ2-F1
#
_entry.id   AF-A0A434RPZ2-F1
#
_cell.length_a   1.000
_cell.length_b   1.000
_cell.length_c   1.000
_cell.angle_alpha   90.00
_cell.angle_beta   90.00
_cell.angle_gamma   90.00
#
_symmetry.space_group_name_H-M   'P 1'
#
loop_
_entity.id
_entity.type
_entity.pdbx_description
1 polymer ?
#
loop_
_entity_poly.entity_id
_entity_poly.type
_entity_poly.pdbx_seq_one_letter_code
_entity_poly.pdbx_strand_id
1 'polypeptide(L)' 'MVQVTLWGSLSAAAGGKDKLDIEAKDIRELFRKLAEQHPAFEPLLDRGIAVAIEQGFERGMLFR' A
#
# COMPACT_ATOMS: atom_id res chain seq x y z
N MET A 1 -1.03 7.61 9.17
CA MET A 1 -1.73 6.33 8.95
C MET A 1 -2.09 6.27 7.48
N VAL A 2 -1.68 5.22 6.78
CA VAL A 2 -1.91 5.05 5.34
C VAL A 2 -2.74 3.79 5.15
N GLN A 3 -3.86 3.94 4.45
CA GLN A 3 -4.67 2.80 4.06
C GLN A 3 -4.14 2.22 2.75
N VAL A 4 -3.76 0.94 2.79
CA VAL A 4 -3.31 0.18 1.63
C VAL A 4 -4.42 -0.75 1.21
N THR A 5 -4.87 -0.60 -0.03
CA THR A 5 -5.82 -1.54 -0.64
C THR A 5 -5.03 -2.53 -1.50
N LEU A 6 -5.17 -3.81 -1.18
CA LEU A 6 -4.49 -4.91 -1.83
C LEU A 6 -5.43 -5.59 -2.81
N TRP A 7 -4.97 -5.77 -4.04
CA TRP A 7 -5.76 -6.34 -5.13
C TRP A 7 -5.26 -7.73 -5.50
N GLY A 8 -6.20 -8.63 -5.80
CA GLY A 8 -5.90 -9.97 -6.33
C GLY A 8 -4.95 -10.77 -5.44
N SER A 9 -3.81 -11.19 -5.99
CA SER A 9 -2.83 -12.04 -5.30
C SER A 9 -2.14 -11.38 -4.10
N LEU A 10 -2.17 -10.05 -3.99
CA LEU A 10 -1.60 -9.34 -2.83
C LEU A 10 -2.43 -9.52 -1.57
N SER A 11 -3.76 -9.63 -1.67
CA SER A 11 -4.61 -9.85 -0.49
C SER A 11 -4.35 -11.23 0.12
N ALA A 12 -4.07 -12.24 -0.70
CA ALA A 12 -3.67 -13.57 -0.24
C ALA A 12 -2.35 -13.52 0.54
N ALA A 13 -1.38 -12.72 0.10
CA ALA A 13 -0.12 -12.50 0.83
C ALA A 13 -0.31 -11.77 2.16
N ALA A 14 -1.35 -10.94 2.29
CA ALA A 14 -1.74 -10.27 3.53
C ALA A 14 -2.60 -11.14 4.46
N GLY A 15 -2.65 -12.46 4.24
CA GLY A 15 -3.45 -13.39 5.03
C GLY A 15 -4.94 -13.31 4.71
N GLY A 16 -5.30 -12.95 3.47
CA GLY A 16 -6.69 -12.84 3.01
C GLY A 16 -7.32 -11.48 3.29
N LYS A 17 -6.55 -10.48 3.71
CA LYS A 17 -7.03 -9.11 3.96
C LYS A 17 -6.81 -8.25 2.72
N ASP A 18 -7.89 -7.65 2.24
CA ASP A 18 -7.89 -6.69 1.11
C ASP A 18 -7.57 -5.26 1.54
N LYS A 19 -7.70 -4.90 2.82
CA LYS A 19 -7.35 -3.59 3.36
C LYS A 19 -6.44 -3.70 4.56
N LEU A 20 -5.37 -2.91 4.55
CA LEU A 20 -4.42 -2.79 5.65
C LEU A 20 -4.25 -1.32 6.03
N ASP A 21 -4.32 -1.04 7.33
CA ASP A 21 -3.97 0.27 7.87
C ASP A 21 -2.57 0.21 8.45
N ILE A 22 -1.65 0.95 7.86
CA ILE A 22 -0.23 0.92 8.22
C ILE A 22 0.23 2.33 8.56
N GLU A 23 0.86 2.48 9.72
CA GLU A 23 1.57 3.71 10.05
C GLU A 23 2.93 3.73 9.36
N ALA A 24 2.98 4.37 8.20
CA ALA A 24 4.21 4.67 7.48
C ALA A 24 4.26 6.16 7.12
N LYS A 25 5.48 6.71 7.11
CA LYS A 25 5.73 8.09 6.68
C LYS A 25 6.04 8.18 5.18
N ASP A 26 6.64 7.11 4.65
CA ASP A 26 7.06 7.00 3.26
C ASP A 26 6.79 5.60 2.72
N ILE A 27 6.74 5.46 1.39
CA ILE A 27 6.52 4.18 0.68
C ILE A 27 7.57 3.13 1.07
N ARG A 28 8.84 3.52 1.27
CA ARG A 28 9.90 2.59 1.68
C ARG A 28 9.65 2.05 3.08
N GLU A 29 9.20 2.90 3.99
CA GLU A 29 8.85 2.51 5.36
C GLU A 29 7.61 1.60 5.37
N LEU A 30 6.63 1.91 4.52
CA LEU A 30 5.44 1.08 4.30
C LEU A 30 5.83 -0.33 3.86
N PHE A 31 6.67 -0.46 2.83
CA PHE A 31 7.13 -1.75 2.34
C PHE A 31 7.94 -2.52 3.38
N ARG A 32 8.79 -1.84 4.14
CA ARG A 32 9.55 -2.48 5.22
C ARG A 32 8.63 -3.05 6.28
N LYS A 33 7.67 -2.26 6.76
CA LYS A 33 6.66 -2.71 7.74
C LYS A 33 5.77 -3.82 7.19
N LEU A 34 5.40 -3.76 5.91
CA LEU A 34 4.66 -4.82 5.23
C LEU A 34 5.45 -6.13 5.19
N ALA A 35 6.74 -6.07 4.83
CA ALA A 35 7.60 -7.25 4.81
C ALA A 35 7.84 -7.81 6.22
N GLU A 36 8.03 -6.94 7.23
CA GLU A 36 8.21 -7.35 8.62
C GLU A 36 6.95 -8.04 9.20
N GLN A 37 5.75 -7.58 8.84
CA GLN A 37 4.50 -8.19 9.32
C GLN A 37 4.00 -9.34 8.45
N HIS A 38 4.34 -9.34 7.17
CA HIS A 38 3.91 -10.31 6.18
C HIS A 38 5.09 -10.72 5.29
N PRO A 39 5.89 -11.72 5.68
CA PRO A 39 7.04 -12.19 4.89
C PRO A 39 6.64 -12.71 3.49
N ALA A 40 5.36 -13.05 3.30
CA ALA A 40 4.80 -13.37 1.98
C ALA A 40 4.88 -12.21 0.96
N PHE A 41 5.11 -10.97 1.41
CA PHE A 41 5.33 -9.82 0.54
C PHE A 41 6.76 -9.68 0.02
N GLU A 42 7.78 -10.24 0.70
CA GLU A 42 9.17 -10.20 0.23
C GLU A 42 9.34 -10.66 -1.23
N PRO A 43 8.81 -11.82 -1.66
CA PRO A 43 8.94 -12.25 -3.06
C PRO A 43 8.10 -11.40 -4.04
N LEU A 44 7.04 -10.73 -3.56
CA LEU A 44 6.26 -9.81 -4.39
C LEU A 44 7.02 -8.50 -4.60
N LEU A 45 7.68 -8.00 -3.56
CA LEU A 45 8.52 -6.80 -3.58
C LEU A 45 9.72 -6.99 -4.51
N ASP A 46 10.39 -8.14 -4.44
CA ASP A 46 11.51 -8.51 -5.30
C ASP A 46 11.12 -8.57 -6.78
N ARG A 47 9.93 -9.09 -7.08
CA ARG A 47 9.36 -9.11 -8.45
C ARG A 47 9.00 -7.73 -9.00
N GLY A 48 8.92 -6.71 -8.15
CA GLY A 48 8.45 -5.38 -8.51
C GLY A 48 6.93 -5.29 -8.50
N ILE A 49 6.39 -4.53 -7.54
CA ILE A 49 4.95 -4.30 -7.40
C ILE A 49 4.63 -2.90 -7.92
N ALA A 50 3.62 -2.78 -8.78
CA ALA A 50 3.05 -1.49 -9.12
C ALA A 50 2.26 -0.93 -7.93
N VAL A 51 2.68 0.23 -7.42
CA VAL A 51 1.97 0.93 -6.35
C VAL A 51 1.40 2.23 -6.88
N ALA A 52 0.09 2.37 -6.75
CA ALA A 52 -0.61 3.62 -7.01
C ALA A 52 -0.85 4.33 -5.67
N ILE A 53 -0.48 5.60 -5.62
CA ILE A 53 -0.76 6.46 -4.46
C ILE A 53 -1.85 7.41 -4.90
N GLU A 54 -3.05 7.22 -4.37
CA GLU A 54 -4.13 8.17 -4.57
C GLU A 54 -3.96 9.29 -3.54
N GLN A 55 -3.55 10.46 -4.01
CA GLN A 55 -3.61 11.68 -3.21
C GLN A 55 -5.01 12.26 -3.43
N GLY A 56 -5.80 12.37 -2.36
CA GLY A 56 -7.14 12.93 -2.43
C GLY A 56 -7.09 14.31 -3.07
N PHE A 57 -7.55 14.40 -4.32
CA PHE A 57 -7.64 15.67 -5.02
C PHE A 57 -8.82 16.44 -4.43
N GLU A 58 -8.55 17.37 -3.52
CA GLU A 58 -9.54 18.34 -3.06
C GLU A 58 -9.83 19.30 -4.22
N ARG A 59 -10.89 19.00 -4.97
CA ARG A 59 -11.36 19.81 -6.09
C ARG A 59 -12.02 21.09 -5.55
N GLY A 60 -11.20 22.12 -5.36
CA GLY A 60 -11.64 23.39 -4.77
C GLY A 60 -10.86 24.62 -5.24
N MET A 61 -10.52 24.74 -6.53
CA MET A 61 -10.11 26.05 -7.08
C MET A 61 -10.54 26.19 -8.54
N LEU A 62 -11.82 26.56 -8.72
CA LEU A 62 -12.27 27.26 -9.92
C LEU A 62 -11.70 28.68 -9.82
N PHE A 63 -10.57 28.92 -10.49
CA PHE A 63 -10.13 30.28 -10.76
C PHE A 63 -11.18 30.94 -11.66
N ARG A 64 -11.93 31.86 -11.07
CA ARG A 64 -12.73 32.86 -11.79
C ARG A 64 -11.79 33.88 -12.41
#